data_AF-A0A7C0U926-F1
#
_entry.id   AF-A0A7C0U926-F1
#
_cell.length_a   1.000
_cell.length_b   1.000
_cell.length_c   1.000
_cell.angle_alpha   90.00
_cell.angle_beta   90.00
_cell.angle_gamma   90.00
#
_symmetry.space_group_name_H-M   'P 1'
#
loop_
_entity.id
_entity.type
_entity.pdbx_description
1 polymer ?
#
loop_
_entity_poly.entity_id
_entity_poly.type
_entity_poly.pdbx_seq_one_letter_code
_entity_poly.pdbx_strand_id
1 'polypeptide(L)'
;LSTPYSADDPLGTNEIVVYGNPTYGNGSSFTGHHHIATGPGDHNYVSLKWTHQAGDEPRFNLLPTIGSDMPDTLDFIYFKQSFEWPYERLPNDVVVSFNFSTYLTGDFASNSRGGLMFKIYVWLIDSSGNWRMIYESYPPYTETIQGRLIDLNWFDILEGWKGMVDTGDGQEDPTDVLTMAIGLAPTLTFRTDNNYDHFDGSVEARFSHVKLYAYGDYFGIMGTTDKGGDAWSQLVYGSRISLIIGLLATALSTAVGVIVGMVAGYFGGKTDEILMRVVDFLLVIPGLPLMMVLAAFLGPTIQNIILVIAILGWTGTSRLIRSQVMAEKNKAYVESARAIGASDTYIIFRHILPNVTPILFANITLGVVGAILSEAGLSFLGLTDPSEPSWGRMLADARASGGFSNGAWWVVVFPGMMITALSLAFTFVGHTLDQVLNPRLRER
;
A
#
# COMPACT_ATOMS: atom_id res chain seq x y z
N LEU A 1 10.76 13.90 27.35
CA LEU A 1 10.23 12.65 27.95
C LEU A 1 9.08 13.01 28.87
N SER A 2 7.96 13.41 28.29
CA SER A 2 6.70 13.47 29.04
C SER A 2 6.33 12.05 29.45
N THR A 3 5.93 11.85 30.69
CA THR A 3 5.38 10.57 31.16
C THR A 3 4.23 10.14 30.24
N PRO A 4 4.17 8.87 29.78
CA PRO A 4 3.07 8.41 28.97
C PRO A 4 1.76 8.59 29.74
N TYR A 5 0.75 9.15 29.08
CA TYR A 5 -0.59 9.18 29.63
C TYR A 5 -1.17 7.76 29.51
N SER A 6 -1.46 7.15 30.65
CA SER A 6 -2.09 5.84 30.75
C SER A 6 -3.39 6.03 31.49
N ALA A 7 -4.50 5.98 30.78
CA ALA A 7 -5.81 5.90 31.40
C ALA A 7 -6.09 4.43 31.73
N ASP A 8 -5.76 4.03 32.96
CA ASP A 8 -6.14 2.74 33.54
C ASP A 8 -7.35 2.97 34.45
N ASP A 9 -8.53 2.42 34.15
CA ASP A 9 -9.55 2.15 35.18
C ASP A 9 -10.67 1.19 34.69
N PRO A 10 -11.50 0.60 35.59
CA PRO A 10 -12.15 -0.66 35.33
C PRO A 10 -13.32 -0.43 34.36
N LEU A 11 -13.78 -1.49 33.72
CA LEU A 11 -14.94 -1.47 32.79
C LEU A 11 -16.28 -1.01 33.42
N GLY A 12 -16.27 -0.48 34.65
CA GLY A 12 -17.38 -0.18 35.55
C GLY A 12 -18.38 0.88 35.12
N THR A 13 -18.12 1.67 34.07
CA THR A 13 -19.00 2.76 33.61
C THR A 13 -19.28 2.72 32.10
N ASN A 14 -19.20 1.54 31.48
CA ASN A 14 -19.33 1.41 30.05
C ASN A 14 -20.79 1.35 29.62
N GLU A 15 -21.21 2.31 28.80
CA GLU A 15 -22.52 2.30 28.16
C GLU A 15 -22.52 1.24 27.05
N ILE A 16 -23.35 0.21 27.19
CA ILE A 16 -23.59 -0.79 26.15
C ILE A 16 -24.72 -0.29 25.28
N VAL A 17 -24.45 -0.14 23.98
CA VAL A 17 -25.37 0.41 23.00
C VAL A 17 -25.55 -0.59 21.87
N VAL A 18 -26.79 -0.75 21.41
CA VAL A 18 -27.07 -1.46 20.17
C VAL A 18 -27.32 -0.42 19.08
N TYR A 19 -26.55 -0.47 18.01
CA TYR A 19 -26.79 0.31 16.81
C TYR A 19 -27.82 -0.43 15.94
N GLY A 20 -28.86 0.28 15.51
CA GLY A 20 -29.94 -0.31 14.70
C GLY A 20 -31.06 -0.95 15.53
N ASN A 21 -31.49 -2.14 15.14
CA ASN A 21 -32.61 -2.85 15.77
C ASN A 21 -32.07 -3.95 16.72
N PRO A 22 -32.36 -3.86 18.04
CA PRO A 22 -31.87 -4.84 19.02
C PRO A 22 -32.43 -6.25 18.85
N THR A 23 -33.55 -6.38 18.14
CA THR A 23 -34.18 -7.64 17.77
C THR A 23 -34.48 -7.63 16.29
N TYR A 24 -33.69 -8.34 15.50
CA TYR A 24 -33.98 -8.51 14.08
C TYR A 24 -34.60 -9.90 13.89
N GLY A 25 -35.79 -9.95 13.27
CA GLY A 25 -36.57 -11.18 13.20
C GLY A 25 -37.24 -11.58 14.51
N ASN A 26 -37.60 -12.86 14.66
CA ASN A 26 -38.44 -13.34 15.76
C ASN A 26 -37.65 -13.89 16.96
N GLY A 27 -36.39 -14.26 16.78
CA GLY A 27 -35.57 -14.81 17.87
C GLY A 27 -34.12 -14.35 17.89
N SER A 28 -33.65 -13.66 16.85
CA SER A 28 -32.30 -13.10 16.86
C SER A 28 -32.23 -11.79 17.64
N SER A 29 -31.13 -11.62 18.38
CA SER A 29 -30.97 -10.47 19.27
C SER A 29 -29.52 -10.15 19.59
N PHE A 30 -29.31 -8.90 19.99
CA PHE A 30 -28.06 -8.43 20.56
C PHE A 30 -28.24 -8.16 22.06
N THR A 31 -27.37 -8.73 22.89
CA THR A 31 -27.37 -8.49 24.34
C THR A 31 -25.96 -8.20 24.82
N GLY A 32 -25.82 -7.37 25.84
CA GLY A 32 -24.51 -7.12 26.44
C GLY A 32 -24.62 -6.98 27.95
N HIS A 33 -23.57 -7.39 28.65
CA HIS A 33 -23.51 -7.40 30.10
C HIS A 33 -22.15 -6.91 30.59
N HIS A 34 -22.17 -6.15 31.68
CA HIS A 34 -20.96 -5.79 32.41
C HIS A 34 -20.80 -6.71 33.62
N HIS A 35 -19.70 -7.46 33.66
CA HIS A 35 -19.36 -8.34 34.78
C HIS A 35 -18.37 -7.64 35.71
N ILE A 36 -18.75 -7.53 36.98
CA ILE A 36 -17.92 -6.96 38.04
C ILE A 36 -17.35 -8.14 38.84
N ALA A 37 -16.03 -8.14 39.00
CA ALA A 37 -15.30 -9.16 39.74
C ALA A 37 -15.78 -9.22 41.20
N THR A 38 -16.09 -10.43 41.67
CA THR A 38 -16.66 -10.65 43.00
C THR A 38 -15.70 -11.30 43.99
N GLY A 39 -14.51 -11.74 43.54
CA GLY A 39 -13.54 -12.42 44.40
C GLY A 39 -12.14 -12.56 43.80
N PRO A 40 -11.19 -13.14 44.54
CA PRO A 40 -9.80 -13.32 44.09
C PRO A 40 -9.73 -14.25 42.87
N GLY A 41 -9.18 -13.74 41.76
CA GLY A 41 -9.07 -14.47 40.48
C GLY A 41 -10.23 -14.25 39.51
N ASP A 42 -11.25 -13.48 39.89
CA ASP A 42 -12.29 -12.96 39.01
C ASP A 42 -11.85 -11.60 38.45
N HIS A 43 -12.16 -11.31 37.19
CA HIS A 43 -11.73 -10.09 36.51
C HIS A 43 -12.92 -9.39 35.87
N ASN A 44 -12.92 -8.06 35.90
CA ASN A 44 -13.96 -7.27 35.23
C ASN A 44 -13.90 -7.53 33.72
N TYR A 45 -15.05 -7.75 33.10
CA TYR A 45 -15.16 -7.87 31.66
C TYR A 45 -16.51 -7.34 31.15
N VAL A 46 -16.53 -6.88 29.90
CA VAL A 46 -17.77 -6.62 29.16
C VAL A 46 -18.01 -7.80 28.23
N SER A 47 -19.20 -8.42 28.29
CA SER A 47 -19.61 -9.41 27.30
C SER A 47 -20.59 -8.79 26.31
N LEU A 48 -20.30 -8.99 25.03
CA LEU A 48 -21.20 -8.66 23.92
C LEU A 48 -21.63 -9.97 23.28
N LYS A 49 -22.93 -10.19 23.20
CA LYS A 49 -23.52 -11.41 22.69
C LYS A 49 -24.43 -11.12 21.51
N TRP A 50 -24.20 -11.88 20.45
CA TRP A 50 -25.06 -11.94 19.28
C TRP A 50 -25.69 -13.33 19.24
N THR A 51 -27.03 -13.40 19.26
CA THR A 51 -27.78 -14.65 19.10
C THR A 51 -28.52 -14.60 17.78
N HIS A 52 -28.39 -15.64 16.99
CA HIS A 52 -29.00 -15.75 15.67
C HIS A 52 -29.86 -17.01 15.59
N GLN A 53 -31.04 -16.86 15.01
CA GLN A 53 -31.98 -17.93 14.73
C GLN A 53 -32.15 -18.09 13.22
N ALA A 54 -32.18 -19.34 12.78
CA ALA A 54 -32.38 -19.76 11.40
C ALA A 54 -33.61 -19.07 10.78
N GLY A 55 -33.36 -18.36 9.67
CA GLY A 55 -34.38 -17.64 8.90
C GLY A 55 -34.51 -16.14 9.21
N ASP A 56 -33.91 -15.64 10.29
CA ASP A 56 -33.90 -14.21 10.62
C ASP A 56 -32.72 -13.52 9.90
N GLU A 57 -32.94 -12.76 8.82
CA GLU A 57 -31.84 -12.08 8.10
C GLU A 57 -31.37 -10.80 8.83
N PRO A 58 -30.07 -10.67 9.17
CA PRO A 58 -29.51 -9.40 9.63
C PRO A 58 -29.56 -8.34 8.52
N ARG A 59 -29.74 -7.06 8.89
CA ARG A 59 -29.89 -6.00 7.88
C ARG A 59 -28.53 -5.55 7.34
N PHE A 60 -28.12 -6.09 6.19
CA PHE A 60 -26.86 -5.71 5.54
C PHE A 60 -27.00 -4.51 4.61
N ASN A 61 -25.94 -3.71 4.50
CA ASN A 61 -25.81 -2.66 3.49
C ASN A 61 -25.82 -3.26 2.08
N LEU A 62 -26.68 -2.71 1.21
CA LEU A 62 -26.85 -3.19 -0.17
C LEU A 62 -25.60 -2.96 -1.03
N LEU A 63 -24.78 -1.95 -0.69
CA LEU A 63 -23.53 -1.60 -1.33
C LEU A 63 -22.47 -1.36 -0.23
N PRO A 64 -21.76 -2.40 0.24
CA PRO A 64 -20.68 -2.21 1.19
C PRO A 64 -19.63 -1.29 0.57
N THR A 65 -19.30 -0.20 1.25
CA THR A 65 -18.25 0.70 0.77
C THR A 65 -16.91 0.10 1.17
N ILE A 66 -16.06 -0.20 0.19
CA ILE A 66 -14.73 -0.74 0.45
C ILE A 66 -13.95 0.29 1.29
N GLY A 67 -13.48 -0.11 2.47
CA GLY A 67 -12.80 0.78 3.40
C GLY A 67 -13.73 1.69 4.21
N SER A 68 -15.00 1.32 4.36
CA SER A 68 -15.94 1.97 5.29
C SER A 68 -15.44 1.90 6.74
N ASP A 69 -15.60 3.00 7.48
CA ASP A 69 -15.37 3.02 8.94
C ASP A 69 -16.48 2.29 9.73
N MET A 70 -17.59 1.94 9.09
CA MET A 70 -18.70 1.19 9.70
C MET A 70 -18.79 -0.25 9.16
N PRO A 71 -19.34 -1.21 9.95
CA PRO A 71 -19.55 -2.59 9.51
C PRO A 71 -20.46 -2.72 8.28
N ASP A 72 -20.42 -3.89 7.64
CA ASP A 72 -21.31 -4.24 6.53
C ASP A 72 -22.80 -4.31 6.92
N THR A 73 -23.09 -4.41 8.22
CA THR A 73 -24.44 -4.54 8.78
C THR A 73 -24.92 -3.22 9.42
N LEU A 74 -26.23 -2.99 9.35
CA LEU A 74 -26.92 -1.90 10.03
C LEU A 74 -27.25 -2.22 11.48
N ASP A 75 -27.08 -3.48 11.89
CA ASP A 75 -27.37 -3.97 13.24
C ASP A 75 -26.11 -4.56 13.87
N PHE A 76 -25.64 -3.95 14.95
CA PHE A 76 -24.50 -4.42 15.73
C PHE A 76 -24.52 -3.89 17.16
N ILE A 77 -23.80 -4.56 18.05
CA ILE A 77 -23.67 -4.16 19.46
C ILE A 77 -22.26 -3.69 19.76
N TYR A 78 -22.15 -2.65 20.58
CA TYR A 78 -20.87 -2.13 21.03
C TYR A 78 -20.98 -1.56 22.44
N PHE A 79 -19.85 -1.38 23.10
CA PHE A 79 -19.77 -0.57 24.32
C PHE A 79 -18.82 0.59 24.12
N LYS A 80 -19.11 1.70 24.79
CA LYS A 80 -18.25 2.88 24.79
C LYS A 80 -17.36 2.91 26.02
N GLN A 81 -16.13 3.34 25.82
CA GLN A 81 -15.18 3.72 26.85
C GLN A 81 -14.73 5.14 26.55
N SER A 82 -14.99 6.08 27.46
CA SER A 82 -14.51 7.45 27.33
C SER A 82 -13.22 7.62 28.12
N PHE A 83 -12.30 8.41 27.59
CA PHE A 83 -11.05 8.78 28.22
C PHE A 83 -11.00 10.30 28.29
N GLU A 84 -10.81 10.85 29.48
CA GLU A 84 -10.48 12.26 29.63
C GLU A 84 -9.10 12.49 29.00
N TRP A 85 -9.01 13.42 28.07
CA TRP A 85 -7.80 13.81 27.36
C TRP A 85 -7.82 15.33 27.19
N PRO A 86 -7.16 16.11 28.06
CA PRO A 86 -7.13 17.56 27.90
C PRO A 86 -6.48 17.92 26.56
N TYR A 87 -7.21 18.61 25.70
CA TYR A 87 -6.75 18.98 24.36
C TYR A 87 -5.74 20.14 24.46
N GLU A 88 -4.50 19.82 24.82
CA GLU A 88 -3.39 20.78 24.76
C GLU A 88 -2.65 20.69 23.41
N ARG A 89 -2.52 19.47 22.90
CA ARG A 89 -1.95 19.12 21.58
C ARG A 89 -2.40 17.73 21.16
N LEU A 90 -2.38 17.44 19.86
CA LEU A 90 -2.55 16.09 19.35
C LEU A 90 -1.48 15.15 19.93
N PRO A 91 -1.82 13.93 20.36
CA PRO A 91 -0.82 12.93 20.71
C PRO A 91 -0.03 12.54 19.45
N ASN A 92 1.22 12.10 19.62
CA ASN A 92 2.08 11.74 18.49
C ASN A 92 2.17 10.23 18.28
N ASP A 93 1.92 9.44 19.32
CA ASP A 93 1.95 7.99 19.30
C ASP A 93 0.90 7.49 20.31
N VAL A 94 -0.04 6.71 19.83
CA VAL A 94 -1.11 6.16 20.65
C VAL A 94 -1.22 4.68 20.38
N VAL A 95 -1.18 3.90 21.44
CA VAL A 95 -1.35 2.45 21.40
C VAL A 95 -2.60 2.08 22.17
N VAL A 96 -3.53 1.42 21.49
CA VAL A 96 -4.71 0.83 22.12
C VAL A 96 -4.42 -0.64 22.41
N SER A 97 -4.68 -1.07 23.64
CA SER A 97 -4.58 -2.47 24.04
C SER A 97 -5.89 -2.99 24.59
N PHE A 98 -6.25 -4.21 24.21
CA PHE A 98 -7.40 -4.90 24.79
C PHE A 98 -7.21 -6.41 24.73
N ASN A 99 -7.82 -7.11 25.66
CA ASN A 99 -7.87 -8.56 25.69
C ASN A 99 -9.29 -9.02 25.36
N PHE A 100 -9.42 -10.03 24.50
CA PHE A 100 -10.71 -10.62 24.22
C PHE A 100 -10.68 -12.15 24.16
N SER A 101 -11.81 -12.78 24.47
CA SER A 101 -12.07 -14.19 24.18
C SER A 101 -13.45 -14.35 23.58
N THR A 102 -13.69 -15.47 22.89
CA THR A 102 -14.96 -15.72 22.21
C THR A 102 -15.50 -17.09 22.54
N TYR A 103 -16.77 -17.14 22.93
CA TYR A 103 -17.52 -18.36 23.21
C TYR A 103 -18.59 -18.53 22.13
N LEU A 104 -18.58 -19.70 21.49
CA LEU A 104 -19.47 -20.02 20.39
C LEU A 104 -20.40 -21.15 20.82
N THR A 105 -21.67 -21.06 20.46
CA THR A 105 -22.67 -22.12 20.72
C THR A 105 -23.43 -22.46 19.44
N GLY A 106 -24.04 -23.65 19.42
CA GLY A 106 -24.80 -24.12 18.25
C GLY A 106 -23.92 -24.29 17.01
N ASP A 107 -24.43 -23.87 15.86
CA ASP A 107 -23.77 -24.03 14.57
C ASP A 107 -22.51 -23.17 14.41
N PHE A 108 -22.41 -22.08 15.19
CA PHE A 108 -21.19 -21.27 15.24
C PHE A 108 -20.01 -22.03 15.86
N ALA A 109 -20.26 -22.95 16.78
CA ALA A 109 -19.21 -23.74 17.43
C ALA A 109 -18.70 -24.87 16.51
N SER A 110 -19.63 -25.57 15.85
CA SER A 110 -19.34 -26.73 15.00
C SER A 110 -18.70 -26.33 13.66
N ASN A 111 -19.06 -25.17 13.11
CA ASN A 111 -18.52 -24.64 11.85
C ASN A 111 -17.43 -23.57 12.03
N SER A 112 -16.86 -23.48 13.23
CA SER A 112 -15.82 -22.51 13.63
C SER A 112 -14.57 -22.48 12.73
N ARG A 113 -14.35 -23.49 11.89
CA ARG A 113 -13.22 -23.57 10.94
C ARG A 113 -13.25 -22.53 9.82
N GLY A 114 -14.38 -21.86 9.58
CA GLY A 114 -14.53 -20.84 8.53
C GLY A 114 -14.33 -19.39 8.97
N GLY A 115 -14.45 -19.07 10.27
CA GLY A 115 -13.99 -17.80 10.88
C GLY A 115 -14.55 -16.46 10.36
N LEU A 116 -15.48 -16.43 9.42
CA LEU A 116 -15.91 -15.22 8.70
C LEU A 116 -17.42 -14.94 8.82
N MET A 117 -18.06 -15.27 9.95
CA MET A 117 -19.50 -14.99 10.14
C MET A 117 -19.75 -13.71 10.93
N PHE A 118 -18.86 -13.40 11.86
CA PHE A 118 -18.86 -12.18 12.65
C PHE A 118 -17.43 -11.64 12.76
N LYS A 119 -17.33 -10.36 13.12
CA LYS A 119 -16.07 -9.72 13.46
C LYS A 119 -16.24 -8.80 14.67
N ILE A 120 -15.13 -8.61 15.35
CA ILE A 120 -14.93 -7.63 16.40
C ILE A 120 -14.29 -6.41 15.76
N TYR A 121 -14.79 -5.25 16.10
CA TYR A 121 -14.33 -3.98 15.59
C TYR A 121 -13.97 -3.05 16.74
N VAL A 122 -13.01 -2.17 16.51
CA VAL A 122 -12.67 -1.08 17.42
C VAL A 122 -12.71 0.22 16.64
N TRP A 123 -13.37 1.22 17.21
CA TRP A 123 -13.51 2.56 16.66
C TRP A 123 -13.04 3.61 17.64
N LEU A 124 -12.55 4.71 17.08
CA LEU A 124 -12.52 5.99 17.75
C LEU A 124 -13.75 6.79 17.32
N ILE A 125 -14.38 7.44 18.28
CA ILE A 125 -15.48 8.36 18.08
C ILE A 125 -14.98 9.72 18.50
N ASP A 126 -14.87 10.62 17.54
CA ASP A 126 -14.48 11.99 17.81
C ASP A 126 -15.60 12.73 18.57
N SER A 127 -15.27 13.89 19.10
CA SER A 127 -16.21 14.74 19.84
C SER A 127 -17.39 15.27 19.03
N SER A 128 -17.27 15.29 17.70
CA SER A 128 -18.34 15.65 16.77
C SER A 128 -19.24 14.45 16.41
N GLY A 129 -18.92 13.26 16.91
CA GLY A 129 -19.66 12.03 16.69
C GLY A 129 -19.29 11.28 15.40
N ASN A 130 -18.18 11.62 14.75
CA ASN A 130 -17.66 10.87 13.60
C ASN A 130 -16.94 9.61 14.09
N TRP A 131 -17.12 8.52 13.35
CA TRP A 131 -16.55 7.22 13.68
C TRP A 131 -15.39 6.92 12.77
N ARG A 132 -14.28 6.48 13.36
CA ARG A 132 -13.07 6.05 12.68
C ARG A 132 -12.75 4.63 13.09
N MET A 133 -12.75 3.68 12.15
CA MET A 133 -12.38 2.30 12.45
C MET A 133 -10.87 2.19 12.56
N ILE A 134 -10.39 1.66 13.68
CA ILE A 134 -8.95 1.46 13.93
C ILE A 134 -8.55 -0.01 13.97
N TYR A 135 -9.52 -0.93 14.11
CA TYR A 135 -9.24 -2.36 14.11
C TYR A 135 -10.44 -3.20 13.67
N GLU A 136 -10.11 -4.30 12.99
CA GLU A 136 -11.03 -5.35 12.58
C GLU A 136 -10.38 -6.72 12.88
N SER A 137 -11.10 -7.60 13.56
CA SER A 137 -10.57 -8.91 13.95
C SER A 137 -10.59 -9.94 12.82
N TYR A 138 -9.60 -10.83 12.84
CA TYR A 138 -9.52 -11.98 11.96
C TYR A 138 -9.43 -13.28 12.78
N PRO A 139 -10.00 -14.39 12.27
CA PRO A 139 -9.91 -15.70 12.91
C PRO A 139 -8.44 -16.15 13.08
N PRO A 140 -8.14 -17.04 14.04
CA PRO A 140 -9.09 -17.87 14.79
C PRO A 140 -9.67 -17.20 16.05
N TYR A 141 -10.97 -17.38 16.27
CA TYR A 141 -11.66 -17.03 17.52
C TYR A 141 -11.60 -18.20 18.50
N THR A 142 -11.22 -17.93 19.75
CA THR A 142 -10.99 -18.96 20.77
C THR A 142 -11.52 -18.52 22.13
N GLU A 143 -11.84 -19.49 22.98
CA GLU A 143 -12.17 -19.25 24.40
C GLU A 143 -10.95 -18.79 25.21
N THR A 144 -9.74 -19.08 24.73
CA THR A 144 -8.49 -18.56 25.29
C THR A 144 -8.40 -17.06 25.08
N ILE A 145 -7.98 -16.33 26.12
CA ILE A 145 -7.78 -14.88 26.07
C ILE A 145 -6.69 -14.53 25.05
N GLN A 146 -7.04 -13.64 24.12
CA GLN A 146 -6.16 -13.08 23.11
C GLN A 146 -5.92 -11.60 23.40
N GLY A 147 -4.66 -11.21 23.58
CA GLY A 147 -4.28 -9.81 23.67
C GLY A 147 -4.10 -9.19 22.29
N ARG A 148 -4.52 -7.93 22.15
CA ARG A 148 -4.30 -7.10 20.97
C ARG A 148 -3.67 -5.78 21.38
N LEU A 149 -2.76 -5.33 20.51
CA LEU A 149 -2.08 -4.05 20.56
C LEU A 149 -2.29 -3.44 19.18
N ILE A 150 -2.85 -2.24 19.14
CA ILE A 150 -3.14 -1.48 17.94
C ILE A 150 -2.33 -0.19 18.04
N ASP A 151 -1.34 -0.05 17.17
CA ASP A 151 -0.57 1.18 17.05
C ASP A 151 -1.33 2.12 16.11
N LEU A 152 -1.75 3.28 16.61
CA LEU A 152 -2.48 4.26 15.83
C LEU A 152 -1.53 5.07 14.95
N ASN A 153 -1.85 5.15 13.66
CA ASN A 153 -1.14 6.03 12.74
C ASN A 153 -1.57 7.49 12.92
N TRP A 154 -0.86 8.40 12.25
CA TRP A 154 -1.18 9.83 12.27
C TRP A 154 -2.62 10.14 11.83
N PHE A 155 -3.18 9.42 10.86
CA PHE A 155 -4.53 9.66 10.37
C PHE A 155 -5.58 9.25 11.40
N ASP A 156 -5.40 8.11 12.07
CA ASP A 156 -6.32 7.63 13.10
C ASP A 156 -6.29 8.54 14.33
N ILE A 157 -5.10 9.05 14.69
CA ILE A 157 -4.95 10.06 15.73
C ILE A 157 -5.63 11.36 15.31
N LEU A 158 -5.37 11.83 14.08
CA LEU A 158 -5.94 13.08 13.59
C LEU A 158 -7.46 13.03 13.58
N GLU A 159 -8.05 11.96 13.03
CA GLU A 159 -9.51 11.81 12.96
C GLU A 159 -10.12 11.54 14.33
N GLY A 160 -9.49 10.75 15.20
CA GLY A 160 -9.98 10.49 16.56
C GLY A 160 -10.02 11.72 17.47
N TRP A 161 -9.12 12.69 17.25
CA TRP A 161 -8.97 13.90 18.08
C TRP A 161 -9.38 15.20 17.38
N LYS A 162 -9.93 15.14 16.16
CA LYS A 162 -10.39 16.33 15.42
C LYS A 162 -11.74 16.86 15.89
N GLY A 163 -12.47 16.09 16.69
CA GLY A 163 -13.83 16.43 17.08
C GLY A 163 -13.89 17.77 17.79
N MET A 164 -14.74 18.65 17.28
CA MET A 164 -15.06 19.94 17.89
C MET A 164 -16.46 19.89 18.50
N VAL A 165 -16.66 20.61 19.59
CA VAL A 165 -17.97 20.82 20.21
C VAL A 165 -18.28 22.31 20.23
N ASP A 166 -19.50 22.64 19.81
CA ASP A 166 -20.04 23.99 19.88
C ASP A 166 -20.18 24.41 21.36
N THR A 167 -19.45 25.46 21.74
CA THR A 167 -19.48 26.03 23.09
C THR A 167 -20.72 26.89 23.34
N GLY A 168 -21.61 27.03 22.35
CA GLY A 168 -22.86 27.81 22.44
C GLY A 168 -22.69 29.30 22.10
N ASP A 169 -21.45 29.78 22.05
CA ASP A 169 -21.09 31.14 21.60
C ASP A 169 -20.74 31.20 20.10
N GLY A 170 -20.98 30.11 19.36
CA GLY A 170 -20.60 29.97 17.94
C GLY A 170 -19.12 29.67 17.71
N GLN A 171 -18.39 29.35 18.78
CA GLN A 171 -17.01 28.85 18.75
C GLN A 171 -17.03 27.34 18.96
N GLU A 172 -16.40 26.60 18.04
CA GLU A 172 -16.24 25.15 18.17
C GLU A 172 -14.84 24.87 18.75
N ASP A 173 -14.78 24.26 19.94
CA ASP A 173 -13.53 23.90 20.60
C ASP A 173 -13.41 22.37 20.70
N PRO A 174 -12.20 21.81 20.58
CA PRO A 174 -11.99 20.38 20.74
C PRO A 174 -12.32 19.93 22.15
N THR A 175 -13.02 18.79 22.32
CA THR A 175 -13.35 18.33 23.67
C THR A 175 -12.17 17.64 24.33
N ASP A 176 -12.18 17.69 25.65
CA ASP A 176 -11.24 16.95 26.47
C ASP A 176 -11.63 15.48 26.66
N VAL A 177 -12.40 14.89 25.74
CA VAL A 177 -12.92 13.53 25.86
C VAL A 177 -12.76 12.78 24.55
N LEU A 178 -11.93 11.75 24.56
CA LEU A 178 -11.85 10.77 23.48
C LEU A 178 -12.77 9.60 23.80
N THR A 179 -13.66 9.25 22.88
CA THR A 179 -14.50 8.06 23.03
C THR A 179 -13.97 6.93 22.16
N MET A 180 -13.81 5.75 22.73
CA MET A 180 -13.53 4.52 22.00
C MET A 180 -14.75 3.61 22.07
N ALA A 181 -15.09 2.97 20.96
CA ALA A 181 -16.13 1.95 20.90
C ALA A 181 -15.53 0.60 20.51
N ILE A 182 -15.92 -0.46 21.21
CA ILE A 182 -15.58 -1.84 20.85
C ILE A 182 -16.87 -2.60 20.61
N GLY A 183 -17.00 -3.24 19.45
CA GLY A 183 -18.25 -3.89 19.07
C GLY A 183 -18.09 -5.23 18.39
N LEU A 184 -19.23 -5.93 18.29
CA LEU A 184 -19.42 -7.23 17.67
C LEU A 184 -20.49 -7.07 16.58
N ALA A 185 -20.15 -7.43 15.35
CA ALA A 185 -21.07 -7.34 14.23
C ALA A 185 -21.02 -8.57 13.32
N PRO A 186 -22.18 -9.04 12.82
CA PRO A 186 -22.24 -9.96 11.68
C PRO A 186 -21.55 -9.39 10.45
N THR A 187 -21.02 -10.26 9.59
CA THR A 187 -20.35 -9.87 8.34
C THR A 187 -21.16 -10.27 7.12
N LEU A 188 -20.92 -9.61 5.99
CA LEU A 188 -21.63 -9.91 4.74
C LEU A 188 -21.47 -11.38 4.29
N THR A 189 -20.31 -11.98 4.57
CA THR A 189 -19.99 -13.39 4.30
C THR A 189 -20.96 -14.35 5.00
N PHE A 190 -21.54 -13.96 6.14
CA PHE A 190 -22.60 -14.73 6.78
C PHE A 190 -23.85 -14.85 5.90
N ARG A 191 -24.20 -13.76 5.19
CA ARG A 191 -25.34 -13.74 4.26
C ARG A 191 -25.03 -14.47 2.96
N THR A 192 -23.89 -14.19 2.33
CA THR A 192 -23.63 -14.62 0.94
C THR A 192 -23.09 -16.03 0.81
N ASP A 193 -22.21 -16.44 1.72
CA ASP A 193 -21.40 -17.65 1.55
C ASP A 193 -21.85 -18.77 2.51
N ASN A 194 -22.58 -18.43 3.57
CA ASN A 194 -22.84 -19.32 4.70
C ASN A 194 -24.32 -19.58 5.02
N ASN A 195 -25.28 -19.38 4.10
CA ASN A 195 -26.69 -19.77 4.27
C ASN A 195 -27.25 -19.44 5.68
N TYR A 196 -27.28 -18.15 6.03
CA TYR A 196 -27.77 -17.63 7.32
C TYR A 196 -29.13 -18.21 7.75
N ASP A 197 -29.94 -18.66 6.79
CA ASP A 197 -31.25 -19.27 6.94
C ASP A 197 -31.23 -20.63 7.65
N HIS A 198 -30.08 -21.28 7.77
CA HIS A 198 -29.92 -22.60 8.41
C HIS A 198 -29.03 -22.60 9.66
N PHE A 199 -28.57 -21.42 10.12
CA PHE A 199 -27.69 -21.32 11.29
C PHE A 199 -28.50 -20.99 12.54
N ASP A 200 -28.27 -21.76 13.60
CA ASP A 200 -28.77 -21.48 14.94
C ASP A 200 -27.61 -21.43 15.94
N GLY A 201 -27.54 -20.37 16.74
CA GLY A 201 -26.58 -20.32 17.84
C GLY A 201 -26.26 -18.91 18.32
N SER A 202 -25.18 -18.81 19.10
CA SER A 202 -24.75 -17.51 19.61
C SER A 202 -23.24 -17.36 19.65
N VAL A 203 -22.81 -16.11 19.53
CA VAL A 203 -21.43 -15.65 19.65
C VAL A 203 -21.38 -14.70 20.83
N GLU A 204 -20.58 -15.02 21.84
CA GLU A 204 -20.32 -14.15 22.98
C GLU A 204 -18.83 -13.76 23.00
N ALA A 205 -18.54 -12.47 22.79
CA ALA A 205 -17.20 -11.92 22.91
C ALA A 205 -17.05 -11.23 24.27
N ARG A 206 -16.04 -11.64 25.05
CA ARG A 206 -15.71 -11.04 26.34
C ARG A 206 -14.47 -10.18 26.22
N PHE A 207 -14.54 -8.94 26.68
CA PHE A 207 -13.49 -7.94 26.60
C PHE A 207 -12.99 -7.57 28.00
N SER A 208 -11.68 -7.57 28.18
CA SER A 208 -11.00 -7.15 29.42
C SER A 208 -9.75 -6.33 29.12
N HIS A 209 -9.19 -5.66 30.12
CA HIS A 209 -7.91 -4.94 30.00
C HIS A 209 -7.87 -3.93 28.83
N VAL A 210 -8.96 -3.18 28.64
CA VAL A 210 -9.04 -2.13 27.62
C VAL A 210 -8.26 -0.92 28.11
N LYS A 211 -7.17 -0.58 27.43
CA LYS A 211 -6.23 0.48 27.81
C LYS A 211 -5.85 1.32 26.60
N LEU A 212 -5.63 2.60 26.84
CA LEU A 212 -5.09 3.53 25.86
C LEU A 212 -3.82 4.15 26.42
N TYR A 213 -2.72 3.94 25.70
CA TYR A 213 -1.42 4.50 26.02
C TYR A 213 -1.10 5.58 25.01
N ALA A 214 -0.97 6.82 25.45
CA ALA A 214 -0.48 7.90 24.58
C ALA A 214 0.95 8.25 24.98
N TYR A 215 1.89 7.96 24.09
CA TYR A 215 3.30 8.32 24.23
C TYR A 215 3.51 9.72 23.64
N GLY A 216 4.19 10.57 24.41
CA GLY A 216 4.55 11.91 23.96
C GLY A 216 5.87 11.91 23.19
N ASP A 217 5.80 12.49 21.98
CA ASP A 217 6.84 12.76 20.98
C ASP A 217 7.16 11.64 19.96
N TYR A 218 7.03 12.04 18.68
CA TYR A 218 7.29 11.38 17.39
C TYR A 218 7.73 9.90 17.40
N PHE A 219 6.87 9.03 16.86
CA PHE A 219 7.30 7.72 16.40
C PHE A 219 8.03 7.83 15.04
N GLY A 220 9.29 7.40 15.01
CA GLY A 220 10.14 7.33 13.81
C GLY A 220 10.86 8.64 13.44
N ILE A 221 12.12 8.55 12.98
CA ILE A 221 12.95 9.70 12.55
C ILE A 221 12.24 10.56 11.47
N MET A 222 11.40 9.91 10.67
CA MET A 222 10.63 10.54 9.59
C MET A 222 9.11 10.40 9.78
N GLY A 223 8.61 10.04 10.96
CA GLY A 223 7.18 9.77 11.19
C GLY A 223 6.73 8.36 10.80
N THR A 224 5.42 8.14 10.78
CA THR A 224 4.76 6.85 10.51
C THR A 224 4.07 6.79 9.15
N THR A 225 3.83 5.57 8.68
CA THR A 225 3.01 5.28 7.50
C THR A 225 1.52 5.28 7.84
N ASP A 226 0.67 5.13 6.82
CA ASP A 226 -0.79 4.92 6.94
C ASP A 226 -1.19 3.68 7.74
N LYS A 227 -0.26 2.77 8.03
CA LYS A 227 -0.49 1.56 8.83
C LYS A 227 0.25 1.59 10.17
N GLY A 228 0.76 2.74 10.58
CA GLY A 228 1.50 2.91 11.83
C GLY A 228 2.94 2.40 11.78
N GLY A 229 3.43 1.96 10.61
CA GLY A 229 4.81 1.50 10.45
C GLY A 229 5.82 2.64 10.42
N ASP A 230 7.11 2.36 10.68
CA ASP A 230 8.19 3.35 10.58
C ASP A 230 8.47 3.75 9.12
N ALA A 231 8.22 5.02 8.78
CA ALA A 231 8.36 5.53 7.42
C ALA A 231 9.83 5.54 6.95
N TRP A 232 10.79 5.72 7.88
CA TRP A 232 12.22 5.69 7.55
C TRP A 232 12.65 4.30 7.06
N SER A 233 12.28 3.25 7.79
CA SER A 233 12.56 1.87 7.40
C SER A 233 11.94 1.53 6.04
N GLN A 234 10.71 1.97 5.79
CA GLN A 234 10.05 1.77 4.49
C GLN A 234 10.79 2.51 3.36
N LEU A 235 11.25 3.75 3.59
CA LEU A 235 12.02 4.53 2.62
C LEU A 235 13.34 3.86 2.23
N VAL A 236 14.08 3.39 3.24
CA VAL A 236 15.38 2.73 3.04
C VAL A 236 15.20 1.37 2.38
N TYR A 237 14.26 0.55 2.84
CA TYR A 237 14.01 -0.77 2.27
C TYR A 237 13.47 -0.67 0.84
N GLY A 238 12.58 0.31 0.58
CA GLY A 238 12.00 0.55 -0.73
C GLY A 238 12.98 0.97 -1.82
N SER A 239 14.16 1.48 -1.44
CA SER A 239 15.24 1.79 -2.38
C SER A 239 15.67 0.57 -3.20
N ARG A 240 15.61 -0.64 -2.62
CA ARG A 240 16.05 -1.89 -3.27
C ARG A 240 15.17 -2.21 -4.47
N ILE A 241 13.86 -2.14 -4.30
CA ILE A 241 12.89 -2.49 -5.35
C ILE A 241 12.97 -1.50 -6.51
N SER A 242 12.98 -0.19 -6.24
CA SER A 242 13.11 0.83 -7.28
C SER A 242 14.45 0.72 -8.02
N LEU A 243 15.56 0.40 -7.34
CA LEU A 243 16.86 0.15 -7.98
C LEU A 243 16.89 -1.12 -8.82
N ILE A 244 16.37 -2.23 -8.30
CA ILE A 244 16.32 -3.52 -9.01
C ILE A 244 15.51 -3.37 -10.30
N ILE A 245 14.32 -2.77 -10.21
CA ILE A 245 13.46 -2.58 -11.38
C ILE A 245 14.12 -1.63 -12.37
N GLY A 246 14.65 -0.49 -11.91
CA GLY A 246 15.35 0.48 -12.75
C GLY A 246 16.52 -0.14 -13.51
N LEU A 247 17.38 -0.91 -12.84
CA LEU A 247 18.56 -1.51 -13.47
C LEU A 247 18.23 -2.70 -14.38
N LEU A 248 17.42 -3.64 -13.91
CA LEU A 248 17.13 -4.86 -14.68
C LEU A 248 16.25 -4.58 -15.89
N ALA A 249 15.22 -3.74 -15.74
CA ALA A 249 14.36 -3.40 -16.87
C ALA A 249 15.15 -2.67 -17.95
N THR A 250 16.02 -1.72 -17.58
CA THR A 250 16.88 -1.04 -18.54
C THR A 250 17.92 -1.96 -19.16
N ALA A 251 18.53 -2.87 -18.40
CA ALA A 251 19.49 -3.83 -18.95
C ALA A 251 18.85 -4.73 -20.02
N LEU A 252 17.67 -5.29 -19.73
CA LEU A 252 16.91 -6.12 -20.67
C LEU A 252 16.45 -5.31 -21.88
N SER A 253 15.87 -4.14 -21.65
CA SER A 253 15.43 -3.21 -22.68
C SER A 253 16.57 -2.82 -23.62
N THR A 254 17.74 -2.52 -23.05
CA THR A 254 18.93 -2.15 -23.80
C THR A 254 19.45 -3.32 -24.61
N ALA A 255 19.50 -4.52 -24.04
CA ALA A 255 19.93 -5.72 -24.77
C ALA A 255 19.07 -5.95 -26.02
N VAL A 256 17.75 -5.90 -25.89
CA VAL A 256 16.82 -6.01 -27.03
C VAL A 256 17.03 -4.86 -28.02
N GLY A 257 17.13 -3.63 -27.51
CA GLY A 257 17.31 -2.44 -28.33
C GLY A 257 18.59 -2.48 -29.17
N VAL A 258 19.71 -2.88 -28.56
CA VAL A 258 21.00 -3.05 -29.25
C VAL A 258 20.89 -4.12 -30.32
N ILE A 259 20.33 -5.30 -30.03
CA ILE A 259 20.18 -6.37 -31.01
C ILE A 259 19.37 -5.89 -32.22
N VAL A 260 18.19 -5.31 -31.98
CA VAL A 260 17.31 -4.84 -33.06
C VAL A 260 17.96 -3.69 -33.84
N GLY A 261 18.57 -2.73 -33.14
CA GLY A 261 19.24 -1.58 -33.75
C GLY A 261 20.45 -1.96 -34.60
N MET A 262 21.28 -2.89 -34.11
CA MET A 262 22.44 -3.43 -34.86
C MET A 262 21.98 -4.15 -36.13
N VAL A 263 20.97 -5.01 -36.04
CA VAL A 263 20.43 -5.75 -37.19
C VAL A 263 19.82 -4.78 -38.22
N ALA A 264 18.96 -3.87 -37.78
CA ALA A 264 18.33 -2.88 -38.67
C ALA A 264 19.37 -1.98 -39.35
N GLY A 265 20.30 -1.41 -38.56
CA GLY A 265 21.31 -0.48 -39.08
C GLY A 265 22.33 -1.15 -40.00
N TYR A 266 22.78 -2.36 -39.67
CA TYR A 266 23.82 -3.05 -40.45
C TYR A 266 23.29 -3.54 -41.79
N PHE A 267 22.23 -4.37 -41.77
CA PHE A 267 21.70 -5.00 -42.98
C PHE A 267 20.94 -4.02 -43.88
N GLY A 268 20.25 -3.03 -43.32
CA GLY A 268 19.50 -2.04 -44.11
C GLY A 268 18.34 -2.64 -44.91
N GLY A 269 17.86 -1.88 -45.90
CA GLY A 269 16.84 -2.34 -46.86
C GLY A 269 15.54 -2.77 -46.21
N LYS A 270 15.00 -3.92 -46.63
CA LYS A 270 13.71 -4.45 -46.13
C LYS A 270 13.74 -4.81 -44.64
N THR A 271 14.87 -5.32 -44.14
CA THR A 271 15.00 -5.70 -42.72
C THR A 271 14.90 -4.46 -41.83
N ASP A 272 15.57 -3.39 -42.23
CA ASP A 272 15.48 -2.10 -41.56
C ASP A 272 14.05 -1.54 -41.59
N GLU A 273 13.43 -1.52 -42.77
CA GLU A 273 12.07 -1.03 -42.95
C GLU A 273 11.05 -1.76 -42.05
N ILE A 274 11.09 -3.10 -42.02
CA ILE A 274 10.17 -3.91 -41.19
C ILE A 274 10.41 -3.65 -39.70
N LEU A 275 11.67 -3.71 -39.24
CA LEU A 275 12.01 -3.52 -37.84
C LEU A 275 11.65 -2.11 -37.36
N MET A 276 11.97 -1.09 -38.15
CA MET A 276 11.64 0.29 -37.81
C MET A 276 10.13 0.54 -37.89
N ARG A 277 9.39 -0.14 -38.76
CA ARG A 277 7.92 -0.05 -38.77
C ARG A 277 7.31 -0.54 -37.45
N VAL A 278 7.83 -1.63 -36.89
CA VAL A 278 7.40 -2.15 -35.58
C VAL A 278 7.75 -1.15 -34.47
N VAL A 279 8.97 -0.59 -34.49
CA VAL A 279 9.40 0.44 -33.53
C VAL A 279 8.52 1.68 -33.62
N ASP A 280 8.24 2.18 -34.82
CA ASP A 280 7.43 3.36 -35.07
C ASP A 280 5.98 3.14 -34.59
N PHE A 281 5.42 1.95 -34.82
CA PHE A 281 4.09 1.60 -34.31
C PHE A 281 4.02 1.66 -32.78
N LEU A 282 5.02 1.10 -32.08
CA LEU A 282 5.06 1.11 -30.62
C LEU A 282 5.26 2.52 -30.06
N LEU A 283 6.06 3.37 -30.72
CA LEU A 283 6.33 4.74 -30.26
C LEU A 283 5.15 5.71 -30.44
N VAL A 284 4.18 5.38 -31.31
CA VAL A 284 2.95 6.17 -31.47
C VAL A 284 2.00 5.99 -30.28
N ILE A 285 2.08 4.85 -29.59
CA ILE A 285 1.23 4.56 -28.43
C ILE A 285 1.84 5.22 -27.19
N PRO A 286 1.06 5.94 -26.37
CA PRO A 286 1.53 6.46 -25.10
C PRO A 286 2.10 5.35 -24.19
N GLY A 287 3.37 5.48 -23.81
CA GLY A 287 4.12 4.42 -23.11
C GLY A 287 3.49 4.03 -21.77
N LEU A 288 3.19 5.01 -20.90
CA LEU A 288 2.58 4.74 -19.59
C LEU A 288 1.21 4.05 -19.70
N PRO A 289 0.25 4.52 -20.53
CA PRO A 289 -1.01 3.79 -20.78
C PRO A 289 -0.82 2.35 -21.25
N LEU A 290 0.10 2.10 -22.18
CA LEU A 290 0.35 0.75 -22.65
C LEU A 290 0.95 -0.13 -21.54
N MET A 291 1.87 0.41 -20.74
CA MET A 291 2.43 -0.28 -19.58
C MET A 291 1.33 -0.62 -18.56
N MET A 292 0.39 0.29 -18.30
CA MET A 292 -0.72 0.04 -17.36
C MET A 292 -1.58 -1.14 -17.79
N VAL A 293 -1.97 -1.19 -19.07
CA VAL A 293 -2.79 -2.28 -19.61
C VAL A 293 -2.06 -3.63 -19.51
N LEU A 294 -0.77 -3.67 -19.86
CA LEU A 294 0.01 -4.91 -19.76
C LEU A 294 0.25 -5.35 -18.32
N ALA A 295 0.55 -4.40 -17.42
CA ALA A 295 0.75 -4.69 -15.99
C ALA A 295 -0.54 -5.23 -15.35
N ALA A 296 -1.68 -4.62 -15.67
CA ALA A 296 -2.98 -5.09 -15.19
C ALA A 296 -3.31 -6.50 -15.69
N PHE A 297 -2.93 -6.84 -16.94
CA PHE A 297 -3.16 -8.17 -17.50
C PHE A 297 -2.23 -9.24 -16.93
N LEU A 298 -0.95 -8.92 -16.74
CA LEU A 298 0.07 -9.86 -16.23
C LEU A 298 -0.02 -10.06 -14.71
N GLY A 299 -0.57 -9.09 -13.99
CA GLY A 299 -0.70 -9.10 -12.54
C GLY A 299 0.46 -8.42 -11.80
N PRO A 300 0.25 -8.04 -10.53
CA PRO A 300 1.14 -7.17 -9.75
C PRO A 300 2.34 -7.94 -9.17
N THR A 301 3.36 -8.21 -9.98
CA THR A 301 4.63 -8.79 -9.51
C THR A 301 5.82 -7.97 -9.99
N ILE A 302 6.92 -7.97 -9.22
CA ILE A 302 8.17 -7.28 -9.59
C ILE A 302 8.66 -7.75 -10.98
N GLN A 303 8.59 -9.06 -11.24
CA GLN A 303 9.03 -9.67 -12.49
C GLN A 303 8.21 -9.19 -13.68
N ASN A 304 6.88 -9.10 -13.53
CA ASN A 304 5.99 -8.61 -14.57
C ASN A 304 6.27 -7.15 -14.89
N ILE A 305 6.48 -6.31 -13.87
CA ILE A 305 6.79 -4.89 -14.06
C ILE A 305 8.13 -4.71 -14.81
N ILE A 306 9.16 -5.47 -14.43
CA ILE A 306 10.45 -5.48 -15.15
C ILE A 306 10.23 -5.85 -16.62
N LEU A 307 9.46 -6.90 -16.89
CA LEU A 307 9.19 -7.39 -18.24
C LEU A 307 8.40 -6.37 -19.07
N VAL A 308 7.37 -5.74 -18.50
CA VAL A 308 6.55 -4.71 -19.14
C VAL A 308 7.42 -3.51 -19.53
N ILE A 309 8.23 -3.00 -18.60
CA ILE A 309 9.13 -1.88 -18.88
C ILE A 309 10.17 -2.29 -19.93
N ALA A 310 10.73 -3.50 -19.85
CA ALA A 310 11.73 -3.98 -20.79
C ALA A 310 11.21 -4.10 -22.24
N ILE A 311 10.03 -4.72 -22.42
CA ILE A 311 9.39 -4.94 -23.73
C ILE A 311 8.94 -3.65 -24.40
N LEU A 312 8.71 -2.58 -23.63
CA LEU A 312 8.30 -1.30 -24.21
C LEU A 312 9.45 -0.29 -24.33
N GLY A 313 10.43 -0.36 -23.44
CA GLY A 313 11.54 0.60 -23.38
C GLY A 313 12.58 0.46 -24.49
N TRP A 314 12.65 -0.69 -25.19
CA TRP A 314 13.77 -0.99 -26.11
C TRP A 314 13.73 -0.18 -27.41
N THR A 315 12.58 0.38 -27.74
CA THR A 315 12.27 1.08 -28.99
C THR A 315 13.13 2.34 -29.20
N GLY A 316 13.35 3.12 -28.13
CA GLY A 316 14.24 4.29 -28.18
C GLY A 316 15.69 3.89 -28.43
N THR A 317 16.18 2.91 -27.68
CA THR A 317 17.56 2.40 -27.81
C THR A 317 17.81 1.79 -29.19
N SER A 318 16.85 1.06 -29.77
CA SER A 318 17.03 0.48 -31.10
C SER A 318 17.17 1.53 -32.20
N ARG A 319 16.37 2.60 -32.14
CA ARG A 319 16.47 3.71 -33.08
C ARG A 319 17.80 4.45 -32.95
N LEU A 320 18.26 4.69 -31.72
CA LEU A 320 19.55 5.31 -31.45
C LEU A 320 20.69 4.46 -32.03
N ILE A 321 20.77 3.18 -31.66
CA ILE A 321 21.84 2.27 -32.11
C ILE A 321 21.82 2.11 -33.63
N ARG A 322 20.63 1.97 -34.24
CA ARG A 322 20.49 1.93 -35.70
C ARG A 322 21.17 3.13 -36.36
N SER A 323 20.88 4.34 -35.88
CA SER A 323 21.46 5.57 -36.46
C SER A 323 22.99 5.58 -36.41
N GLN A 324 23.56 5.11 -35.30
CA GLN A 324 25.00 5.04 -35.11
C GLN A 324 25.64 3.96 -35.98
N VAL A 325 25.00 2.79 -36.08
CA VAL A 325 25.46 1.69 -36.92
C VAL A 325 25.43 2.06 -38.40
N MET A 326 24.42 2.81 -38.86
CA MET A 326 24.37 3.31 -40.22
C MET A 326 25.51 4.28 -40.54
N ALA A 327 25.91 5.12 -39.57
CA ALA A 327 27.07 5.99 -39.73
C ALA A 327 28.39 5.20 -39.72
N GLU A 328 28.49 4.19 -38.84
CA GLU A 328 29.72 3.42 -38.62
C GLU A 328 30.02 2.44 -39.76
N LYS A 329 28.98 1.83 -40.35
CA LYS A 329 29.15 0.80 -41.40
C LYS A 329 29.74 1.33 -42.70
N ASN A 330 29.62 2.64 -42.96
CA ASN A 330 30.10 3.30 -44.18
C ASN A 330 31.55 3.82 -44.03
N LYS A 331 32.24 3.52 -42.92
CA LYS A 331 33.63 3.97 -42.70
C LYS A 331 34.64 3.03 -43.40
N ALA A 332 35.75 3.60 -43.86
CA ALA A 332 36.77 2.91 -44.67
C ALA A 332 37.36 1.64 -44.02
N TYR A 333 37.48 1.58 -42.69
CA TYR A 333 37.99 0.38 -42.03
C TYR A 333 36.97 -0.79 -42.06
N VAL A 334 35.67 -0.51 -42.12
CA VAL A 334 34.62 -1.53 -42.29
C VAL A 334 34.65 -2.07 -43.72
N GLU A 335 34.76 -1.19 -44.71
CA GLU A 335 34.91 -1.59 -46.11
C GLU A 335 36.17 -2.42 -46.32
N SER A 336 37.29 -2.01 -45.71
CA SER A 336 38.55 -2.76 -45.74
C SER A 336 38.40 -4.14 -45.11
N ALA A 337 37.80 -4.24 -43.92
CA ALA A 337 37.56 -5.54 -43.28
C ALA A 337 36.71 -6.48 -44.15
N ARG A 338 35.69 -5.93 -44.82
CA ARG A 338 34.84 -6.69 -45.76
C ARG A 338 35.62 -7.13 -47.01
N ALA A 339 36.48 -6.29 -47.55
CA ALA A 339 37.30 -6.62 -48.73
C ALA A 339 38.28 -7.79 -48.47
N ILE A 340 38.71 -7.97 -47.23
CA ILE A 340 39.60 -9.08 -46.82
C ILE A 340 38.79 -10.34 -46.44
N GLY A 341 37.46 -10.32 -46.58
CA GLY A 341 36.58 -11.49 -46.39
C GLY A 341 36.12 -11.71 -44.95
N ALA A 342 36.17 -10.69 -44.07
CA ALA A 342 35.62 -10.81 -42.72
C ALA A 342 34.10 -11.05 -42.75
N SER A 343 33.61 -11.95 -41.88
CA SER A 343 32.18 -12.23 -41.77
C SER A 343 31.40 -11.07 -41.14
N ASP A 344 30.11 -10.96 -41.47
CA ASP A 344 29.25 -9.91 -40.93
C ASP A 344 29.22 -9.89 -39.40
N THR A 345 29.11 -11.05 -38.77
CA THR A 345 29.16 -11.18 -37.30
C THR A 345 30.48 -10.68 -36.73
N TYR A 346 31.60 -10.99 -37.39
CA TYR A 346 32.91 -10.49 -36.97
C TYR A 346 32.95 -8.96 -37.05
N ILE A 347 32.49 -8.37 -38.15
CA ILE A 347 32.45 -6.91 -38.32
C ILE A 347 31.57 -6.24 -37.25
N ILE A 348 30.38 -6.78 -37.02
CA ILE A 348 29.41 -6.28 -36.03
C ILE A 348 30.04 -6.25 -34.64
N PHE A 349 30.56 -7.38 -34.14
CA PHE A 349 31.05 -7.46 -32.75
C PHE A 349 32.45 -6.90 -32.54
N ARG A 350 33.33 -6.96 -33.56
CA ARG A 350 34.73 -6.53 -33.42
C ARG A 350 34.94 -5.06 -33.77
N HIS A 351 34.15 -4.51 -34.69
CA HIS A 351 34.37 -3.17 -35.22
C HIS A 351 33.23 -2.21 -34.93
N ILE A 352 31.98 -2.60 -35.17
CA ILE A 352 30.85 -1.67 -35.04
C ILE A 352 30.41 -1.51 -33.58
N LEU A 353 30.13 -2.63 -32.89
CA LEU A 353 29.62 -2.61 -31.52
C LEU A 353 30.55 -1.83 -30.57
N PRO A 354 31.88 -2.07 -30.54
CA PRO A 354 32.78 -1.31 -29.66
C PRO A 354 32.78 0.20 -29.92
N ASN A 355 32.56 0.63 -31.18
CA ASN A 355 32.53 2.05 -31.53
C ASN A 355 31.22 2.73 -31.16
N VAL A 356 30.10 1.99 -31.06
CA VAL A 356 28.81 2.53 -30.59
C VAL A 356 28.60 2.37 -29.09
N THR A 357 29.43 1.59 -28.40
CA THR A 357 29.37 1.39 -26.95
C THR A 357 29.46 2.68 -26.11
N PRO A 358 30.32 3.67 -26.44
CA PRO A 358 30.36 4.96 -25.73
C PRO A 358 28.99 5.65 -25.59
N ILE A 359 28.30 5.84 -26.71
CA ILE A 359 26.98 6.49 -26.73
C ILE A 359 25.89 5.60 -26.14
N LEU A 360 26.05 4.27 -26.26
CA LEU A 360 25.17 3.31 -25.60
C LEU A 360 25.21 3.45 -24.07
N PHE A 361 26.39 3.62 -23.46
CA PHE A 361 26.50 3.79 -22.01
C PHE A 361 25.78 5.05 -21.50
N ALA A 362 25.92 6.17 -22.21
CA ALA A 362 25.19 7.39 -21.90
C ALA A 362 23.66 7.21 -22.03
N ASN A 363 23.20 6.43 -23.02
CA ASN A 363 21.79 6.11 -23.17
C ASN A 363 21.27 5.15 -22.09
N ILE A 364 22.07 4.18 -21.64
CA ILE A 364 21.70 3.27 -20.54
C ILE A 364 21.35 4.07 -19.29
N THR A 365 22.15 5.06 -18.93
CA THR A 365 21.89 5.88 -17.74
C THR A 365 20.56 6.64 -17.82
N LEU A 366 20.22 7.18 -18.99
CA LEU A 366 18.91 7.82 -19.21
C LEU A 366 17.77 6.79 -19.21
N GLY A 367 18.03 5.60 -19.73
CA GLY A 367 17.11 4.47 -19.68
C GLY A 367 16.78 4.04 -18.25
N VAL A 368 17.76 4.06 -17.33
CA VAL A 368 17.55 3.74 -15.90
C VAL A 368 16.61 4.77 -15.27
N VAL A 369 16.82 6.07 -15.54
CA VAL A 369 15.92 7.13 -15.07
C VAL A 369 14.49 6.91 -15.58
N GLY A 370 14.34 6.63 -16.88
CA GLY A 370 13.03 6.35 -17.47
C GLY A 370 12.34 5.12 -16.87
N ALA A 371 13.10 4.06 -16.57
CA ALA A 371 12.59 2.85 -15.93
C ALA A 371 12.15 3.10 -14.47
N ILE A 372 12.94 3.86 -13.69
CA ILE A 372 12.59 4.25 -12.31
C ILE A 372 11.31 5.08 -12.29
N LEU A 373 11.17 6.07 -13.19
CA LEU A 373 9.97 6.88 -13.28
C LEU A 373 8.74 6.06 -13.73
N SER A 374 8.95 5.09 -14.63
CA SER A 374 7.89 4.19 -15.08
C SER A 374 7.43 3.27 -13.94
N GLU A 375 8.36 2.70 -13.18
CA GLU A 375 8.07 1.90 -11.97
C GLU A 375 7.30 2.73 -10.94
N ALA A 376 7.82 3.92 -10.60
CA ALA A 376 7.17 4.80 -9.64
C ALA A 376 5.76 5.20 -10.08
N GLY A 377 5.56 5.48 -11.38
CA GLY A 377 4.26 5.78 -11.96
C GLY A 377 3.28 4.60 -11.89
N LEU A 378 3.72 3.38 -12.25
CA LEU A 378 2.90 2.17 -12.16
C LEU A 378 2.55 1.83 -10.70
N SER A 379 3.52 1.96 -9.80
CA SER A 379 3.34 1.70 -8.37
C SER A 379 2.42 2.71 -7.71
N PHE A 380 2.56 4.00 -8.05
CA PHE A 380 1.65 5.06 -7.62
C PHE A 380 0.19 4.78 -8.03
N LEU A 381 -0.01 4.10 -9.16
CA LEU A 381 -1.32 3.70 -9.65
C LEU A 381 -1.79 2.34 -9.10
N GLY A 382 -1.05 1.75 -8.16
CA GLY A 382 -1.43 0.50 -7.50
C GLY A 382 -1.24 -0.76 -8.35
N LEU A 383 -0.42 -0.70 -9.41
CA LEU A 383 -0.20 -1.82 -10.33
C LEU A 383 1.01 -2.70 -9.94
N THR A 384 1.63 -2.44 -8.79
CA THR A 384 2.74 -3.24 -8.25
C THR A 384 2.30 -4.08 -7.06
N ASP A 385 3.12 -5.04 -6.67
CA ASP A 385 2.91 -5.87 -5.49
C ASP A 385 2.74 -4.98 -4.24
N PRO A 386 1.61 -5.08 -3.49
CA PRO A 386 1.38 -4.26 -2.30
C PRO A 386 2.20 -4.72 -1.07
N SER A 387 2.80 -5.91 -1.10
CA SER A 387 3.63 -6.42 -0.01
C SER A 387 5.09 -5.93 -0.08
N GLU A 388 5.52 -5.46 -1.25
CA GLU A 388 6.88 -5.01 -1.49
C GLU A 388 6.93 -3.47 -1.50
N PRO A 389 7.61 -2.83 -0.53
CA PRO A 389 7.67 -1.38 -0.51
C PRO A 389 8.58 -0.88 -1.64
N SER A 390 8.13 0.17 -2.32
CA SER A 390 8.93 0.96 -3.27
C SER A 390 8.61 2.44 -3.06
N TRP A 391 9.43 3.35 -3.59
CA TRP A 391 9.15 4.78 -3.44
C TRP A 391 7.85 5.20 -4.14
N GLY A 392 7.50 4.55 -5.25
CA GLY A 392 6.20 4.74 -5.89
C GLY A 392 5.04 4.23 -5.04
N ARG A 393 5.24 3.10 -4.33
CA ARG A 393 4.22 2.53 -3.44
C ARG A 393 3.94 3.43 -2.24
N MET A 394 5.00 3.99 -1.63
CA MET A 394 4.86 4.96 -0.55
C MET A 394 3.99 6.16 -0.97
N LEU A 395 4.16 6.65 -2.19
CA LEU A 395 3.33 7.72 -2.75
C LEU A 395 1.88 7.26 -3.02
N ALA A 396 1.67 6.00 -3.43
CA ALA A 396 0.34 5.43 -3.60
C ALA A 396 -0.42 5.36 -2.27
N ASP A 397 0.25 4.85 -1.24
CA ASP A 397 -0.32 4.69 0.11
C ASP A 397 -0.62 6.07 0.73
N ALA A 398 0.28 7.05 0.57
CA ALA A 398 0.03 8.43 0.95
C ALA A 398 -1.18 9.04 0.23
N ARG A 399 -1.44 8.67 -1.04
CA ARG A 399 -2.60 9.17 -1.80
C ARG A 399 -3.88 8.55 -1.29
N ALA A 400 -3.88 7.23 -1.07
CA ALA A 400 -5.05 6.48 -0.63
C ALA A 400 -5.47 6.85 0.80
N SER A 401 -4.52 7.12 1.70
CA SER A 401 -4.75 7.47 3.10
C SER A 401 -5.02 8.96 3.36
N GLY A 402 -4.97 9.81 2.32
CA GLY A 402 -5.13 11.25 2.49
C GLY A 402 -3.87 11.97 3.02
N GLY A 403 -2.69 11.34 2.98
CA GLY A 403 -1.40 11.92 3.38
C GLY A 403 -1.06 13.25 2.70
N PHE A 404 -1.55 13.46 1.48
CA PHE A 404 -1.39 14.73 0.75
C PHE A 404 -2.13 15.90 1.39
N SER A 405 -3.25 15.63 2.08
CA SER A 405 -4.16 16.65 2.62
C SER A 405 -4.12 16.73 4.14
N ASN A 406 -3.83 15.61 4.82
CA ASN A 406 -3.92 15.47 6.28
C ASN A 406 -2.62 15.80 7.03
N GLY A 407 -1.66 16.47 6.39
CA GLY A 407 -0.44 16.95 7.04
C GLY A 407 0.71 15.93 7.16
N ALA A 408 0.57 14.70 6.66
CA ALA A 408 1.63 13.69 6.61
C ALA A 408 2.62 13.95 5.45
N TRP A 409 3.23 15.13 5.41
CA TRP A 409 4.07 15.56 4.29
C TRP A 409 5.32 14.69 4.10
N TRP A 410 5.82 14.04 5.16
CA TRP A 410 7.01 13.19 5.13
C TRP A 410 6.85 11.97 4.21
N VAL A 411 5.67 11.32 4.20
CA VAL A 411 5.41 10.16 3.31
C VAL A 411 5.29 10.56 1.83
N VAL A 412 5.26 11.85 1.51
CA VAL A 412 5.23 12.36 0.12
C VAL A 412 6.59 12.92 -0.28
N VAL A 413 7.13 13.84 0.52
CA VAL A 413 8.33 14.61 0.17
C VAL A 413 9.57 13.72 0.14
N PHE A 414 9.75 12.82 1.12
CA PHE A 414 10.93 11.96 1.15
C PHE A 414 11.02 10.98 -0.03
N PRO A 415 10.00 10.17 -0.36
CA PRO A 415 10.09 9.29 -1.53
C PRO A 415 10.24 10.07 -2.84
N GLY A 416 9.57 11.22 -2.98
CA GLY A 416 9.75 12.11 -4.14
C GLY A 416 11.18 12.65 -4.28
N MET A 417 11.79 13.08 -3.17
CA MET A 417 13.20 13.49 -3.14
C MET A 417 14.14 12.34 -3.46
N MET A 418 13.87 11.12 -2.99
CA MET A 418 14.71 9.96 -3.28
C MET A 418 14.66 9.58 -4.77
N ILE A 419 13.47 9.56 -5.38
CA ILE A 419 13.32 9.35 -6.84
C ILE A 419 14.09 10.42 -7.61
N THR A 420 13.97 11.68 -7.20
CA THR A 420 14.66 12.81 -7.85
C THR A 420 16.17 12.72 -7.69
N ALA A 421 16.66 12.50 -6.48
CA ALA A 421 18.09 12.40 -6.19
C ALA A 421 18.72 11.23 -6.93
N LEU A 422 18.07 10.06 -6.96
CA LEU A 422 18.56 8.90 -7.69
C LEU A 422 18.57 9.16 -9.20
N SER A 423 17.51 9.78 -9.73
CA SER A 423 17.44 10.14 -11.15
C SER A 423 18.57 11.09 -11.53
N LEU A 424 18.80 12.14 -10.74
CA LEU A 424 19.90 13.09 -10.95
C LEU A 424 21.27 12.42 -10.87
N ALA A 425 21.47 11.51 -9.91
CA ALA A 425 22.72 10.76 -9.80
C ALA A 425 23.01 9.96 -11.08
N PHE A 426 22.03 9.22 -11.61
CA PHE A 426 22.19 8.49 -12.87
C PHE A 426 22.38 9.44 -14.06
N THR A 427 21.67 10.57 -14.11
CA THR A 427 21.86 11.58 -15.17
C THR A 427 23.28 12.15 -15.16
N PHE A 428 23.83 12.48 -14.00
CA PHE A 428 25.21 12.97 -13.88
C PHE A 428 26.25 11.91 -14.24
N VAL A 429 26.04 10.65 -13.82
CA VAL A 429 26.88 9.52 -14.25
C VAL A 429 26.83 9.37 -15.77
N GLY A 430 25.65 9.51 -16.38
CA GLY A 430 25.49 9.48 -17.83
C GLY A 430 26.26 10.57 -18.56
N HIS A 431 26.14 11.82 -18.10
CA HIS A 431 26.85 12.95 -18.69
C HIS A 431 28.37 12.82 -18.57
N THR A 432 28.86 12.37 -17.42
CA THR A 432 30.30 12.16 -17.20
C THR A 432 30.84 11.00 -18.04
N LEU A 433 30.08 9.90 -18.16
CA LEU A 433 30.44 8.80 -19.06
C LEU A 433 30.51 9.25 -20.53
N ASP A 434 29.55 10.05 -20.98
CA ASP A 434 29.55 10.60 -22.35
C ASP A 434 30.79 11.48 -22.59
N GLN A 435 31.14 12.36 -21.65
CA GLN A 435 32.34 13.21 -21.75
C GLN A 435 33.64 12.42 -21.81
N VAL A 436 33.77 11.35 -21.01
CA VAL A 436 35.00 10.54 -20.95
C VAL A 436 35.14 9.63 -22.18
N LEU A 437 34.03 9.06 -22.65
CA LEU A 437 34.02 8.08 -23.73
C LEU A 437 33.91 8.70 -25.13
N ASN A 438 33.50 9.97 -25.23
CA ASN A 438 33.41 10.68 -26.50
C ASN A 438 34.69 11.51 -26.78
N PRO A 439 35.62 11.02 -27.63
CA PRO A 439 36.88 11.72 -27.90
C PRO A 439 36.70 13.09 -28.56
N ARG A 440 35.53 13.38 -29.17
CA ARG A 440 35.25 14.67 -29.82
C ARG A 440 34.94 15.80 -28.85
N LEU A 441 34.56 15.48 -27.60
CA LEU A 441 34.29 16.47 -26.55
C LEU A 441 35.54 16.85 -25.75
N ARG A 442 36.67 16.16 -25.96
CA ARG A 442 37.93 16.37 -25.23
C ARG A 442 38.79 17.52 -25.76
N GLU A 443 38.42 18.15 -26.88
CA GLU A 443 39.20 19.16 -27.60
C GLU A 443 38.75 20.62 -27.40
N ARG A 444 37.94 20.92 -26.38
CA ARG A 444 37.63 22.31 -25.98
C ARG A 444 37.63 22.42 -24.47
#